data_AF-A0A6V8CU77-F1
#
_entry.id   AF-A0A6V8CU77-F1
#
_cell.length_a   1.000
_cell.length_b   1.000
_cell.length_c   1.000
_cell.angle_alpha   90.00
_cell.angle_beta   90.00
_cell.angle_gamma   90.00
#
_symmetry.space_group_name_H-M   'P 1'
#
loop_
_entity.id
_entity.type
_entity.pdbx_description
1 polymer ?
#
loop_
_entity_poly.entity_id
_entity_poly.type
_entity_poly.pdbx_seq_one_letter_code
_entity_poly.pdbx_strand_id
1 'polypeptide(L)'
;MSVSVDSSGRSATHTTNSYRSWSFDWTAPSSGSGTTSVEIAVLTANNQNGNNGDSWTSTSVSIPEIPPANSAPSATNVEINPNPNAGVGVDLVAQYTYSDPDGDPETGTEIRWHKNGALHSGFDGRTSIYASETSIGQKWKFEVRPYDGTDYGTLVMSPEVTIVDMDSDGDGVYDTEDAFPTDPNEDTDSDGDGVGDNADAFPTDATETSDQDSDGVGDNADVFPNDPNETTDSDEDGVGDNGDAFPNDATETTDTDGDGVGNNADAFPIDPNETTDTDGDGVGDNGDAFPTDATETVDTDADGVGDNADVFPTNASETVDTDGDGLGDNADEFPTNPAETKDTDVDGVGDNADVFPTDANETADSDSDGVGDNGDLYPLDPSESADSDGDGVGDNADVFPTDATETLDSDSD
;
A
#
# COMPACT_ATOMS: atom_id res chain seq x y z
N MET A 1 39.35 -37.61 -95.92
CA MET A 1 38.33 -37.10 -96.85
C MET A 1 38.00 -35.71 -96.38
N SER A 2 38.46 -34.66 -97.06
CA SER A 2 38.16 -33.29 -96.67
C SER A 2 36.87 -32.84 -97.36
N VAL A 3 35.99 -32.23 -96.58
CA VAL A 3 34.72 -31.65 -97.02
C VAL A 3 34.85 -30.14 -96.81
N SER A 4 34.40 -29.35 -97.77
CA SER A 4 34.29 -27.90 -97.63
C SER A 4 32.88 -27.59 -97.17
N VAL A 5 32.74 -27.04 -95.97
CA VAL A 5 31.48 -26.51 -95.47
C VAL A 5 31.45 -25.01 -95.75
N ASP A 6 30.32 -24.51 -96.24
CA ASP A 6 30.19 -23.08 -96.51
C ASP A 6 30.17 -22.26 -95.22
N SER A 7 30.39 -20.94 -95.33
CA SER A 7 30.46 -20.06 -94.16
C SER A 7 29.17 -19.97 -93.36
N SER A 8 28.02 -20.36 -93.93
CA SER A 8 26.74 -20.44 -93.21
C SER A 8 26.55 -21.76 -92.47
N GLY A 9 27.39 -22.77 -92.72
CA GLY A 9 27.26 -24.09 -92.10
C GLY A 9 26.09 -24.92 -92.63
N ARG A 10 25.50 -24.56 -93.78
CA ARG A 10 24.26 -25.16 -94.30
C ARG A 10 24.46 -26.02 -95.53
N SER A 11 25.66 -26.03 -96.11
CA SER A 11 26.00 -26.86 -97.26
C SER A 11 27.42 -27.40 -97.17
N ALA A 12 27.61 -28.60 -97.70
CA ALA A 12 28.87 -29.32 -97.68
C ALA A 12 29.18 -29.89 -99.07
N THR A 13 30.40 -29.66 -99.58
CA THR A 13 30.83 -30.15 -100.89
C THR A 13 32.18 -30.86 -100.82
N HIS A 14 32.48 -31.69 -101.81
CA HIS A 14 33.83 -32.24 -101.97
C HIS A 14 34.87 -31.13 -102.15
N THR A 15 36.03 -31.30 -101.53
CA THR A 15 37.19 -30.40 -101.74
C THR A 15 37.96 -30.70 -103.02
N THR A 16 37.80 -31.91 -103.59
CA THR A 16 38.45 -32.33 -104.83
C THR A 16 37.49 -33.15 -105.72
N ASN A 17 37.74 -33.14 -107.03
CA ASN A 17 36.93 -33.85 -108.03
C ASN A 17 37.19 -35.38 -108.09
N SER A 18 38.16 -35.88 -107.31
CA SER A 18 38.59 -37.28 -107.29
C SER A 18 37.90 -38.12 -106.22
N TYR A 19 37.20 -37.51 -105.26
CA TYR A 19 36.44 -38.25 -104.26
C TYR A 19 35.04 -38.63 -104.75
N ARG A 20 34.51 -39.71 -104.19
CA ARG A 20 33.19 -40.28 -104.49
C ARG A 20 32.34 -40.49 -103.23
N SER A 21 32.88 -40.19 -102.05
CA SER A 21 32.21 -40.25 -100.77
C SER A 21 32.70 -39.11 -99.85
N TRP A 22 31.82 -38.65 -98.97
CA TRP A 22 32.08 -37.61 -97.97
C TRP A 22 31.25 -37.88 -96.72
N SER A 23 31.64 -37.29 -95.59
CA SER A 23 30.95 -37.36 -94.31
C SER A 23 31.06 -36.00 -93.61
N PHE A 24 30.08 -35.66 -92.80
CA PHE A 24 30.06 -34.45 -91.98
C PHE A 24 29.36 -34.74 -90.66
N ASP A 25 29.71 -33.98 -89.63
CA ASP A 25 29.01 -33.98 -88.35
C ASP A 25 28.03 -32.80 -88.32
N TRP A 26 26.91 -32.99 -87.62
CA TRP A 26 25.89 -31.95 -87.44
C TRP A 26 25.40 -31.95 -85.99
N THR A 27 25.00 -30.78 -85.51
CA THR A 27 24.45 -30.57 -84.18
C THR A 27 23.07 -29.92 -84.29
N ALA A 28 22.09 -30.49 -83.61
CA ALA A 28 20.73 -29.98 -83.57
C ALA A 28 20.64 -28.58 -82.91
N PRO A 29 19.73 -27.70 -83.36
CA PRO A 29 19.38 -26.50 -82.62
C PRO A 29 18.82 -26.84 -81.24
N SER A 30 18.98 -25.95 -80.27
CA SER A 30 18.48 -26.14 -78.89
C SER A 30 16.95 -26.15 -78.75
N SER A 31 16.21 -25.83 -79.82
CA SER A 31 14.74 -25.91 -79.86
C SER A 31 14.31 -26.83 -81.00
N GLY A 32 13.68 -27.93 -80.60
CA GLY A 32 13.42 -29.11 -81.43
C GLY A 32 12.55 -28.79 -82.64
N SER A 33 13.06 -29.10 -83.82
CA SER A 33 12.31 -29.04 -85.08
C SER A 33 11.69 -30.38 -85.45
N GLY A 34 11.95 -31.43 -84.66
CA GLY A 34 11.35 -32.76 -84.79
C GLY A 34 11.92 -33.59 -85.95
N THR A 35 12.49 -32.99 -86.98
CA THR A 35 13.18 -33.71 -88.07
C THR A 35 14.13 -32.79 -88.83
N THR A 36 15.39 -33.19 -89.02
CA THR A 36 16.33 -32.52 -89.94
C THR A 36 16.32 -33.20 -91.30
N SER A 37 16.22 -32.43 -92.37
CA SER A 37 16.33 -32.93 -93.75
C SER A 37 17.68 -32.55 -94.34
N VAL A 38 18.41 -33.54 -94.85
CA VAL A 38 19.67 -33.35 -95.59
C VAL A 38 19.37 -33.52 -97.07
N GLU A 39 19.46 -32.42 -97.82
CA GLU A 39 19.38 -32.45 -99.28
C GLU A 39 20.76 -32.76 -99.89
N ILE A 40 20.80 -33.75 -100.78
CA ILE A 40 22.01 -34.25 -101.41
C ILE A 40 21.89 -34.02 -102.91
N ALA A 41 22.72 -33.12 -103.46
CA ALA A 41 22.86 -32.93 -104.89
C ALA A 41 24.09 -33.68 -105.42
N VAL A 42 23.92 -34.48 -106.47
CA VAL A 42 24.99 -35.24 -107.13
C VAL A 42 24.93 -35.09 -108.64
N LEU A 43 26.10 -35.09 -109.28
CA LEU A 43 26.22 -35.18 -110.73
C LEU A 43 26.23 -36.65 -111.14
N THR A 44 25.19 -37.12 -111.84
CA THR A 44 25.12 -38.51 -112.30
C THR A 44 25.87 -38.67 -113.61
N ALA A 45 26.85 -39.58 -113.63
CA ALA A 45 27.63 -39.88 -114.82
C ALA A 45 26.78 -40.64 -115.86
N ASN A 46 26.83 -40.21 -117.12
CA ASN A 46 26.16 -40.89 -118.25
C ASN A 46 27.00 -42.03 -118.88
N ASN A 47 28.10 -42.42 -118.23
CA ASN A 47 29.07 -43.45 -118.65
C ASN A 47 29.77 -43.19 -120.00
N GLN A 48 29.83 -41.94 -120.47
CA GLN A 48 30.62 -41.54 -121.64
C GLN A 48 31.86 -40.78 -121.18
N ASN A 49 33.01 -41.46 -121.06
CA ASN A 49 34.31 -40.94 -120.62
C ASN A 49 34.51 -39.41 -120.84
N GLY A 50 34.14 -38.61 -119.83
CA GLY A 50 34.06 -37.15 -119.87
C GLY A 50 32.83 -36.62 -119.11
N ASN A 51 32.71 -35.30 -118.95
CA ASN A 51 31.59 -34.68 -118.20
C ASN A 51 30.48 -34.14 -119.14
N ASN A 52 30.57 -34.43 -120.45
CA ASN A 52 29.67 -33.85 -121.44
C ASN A 52 28.36 -34.66 -121.49
N GLY A 53 27.25 -34.01 -121.16
CA GLY A 53 25.92 -34.66 -121.07
C GLY A 53 25.60 -35.30 -119.72
N ASP A 54 26.42 -35.10 -118.69
CA ASP A 54 26.06 -35.43 -117.30
C ASP A 54 24.99 -34.44 -116.79
N SER A 55 24.11 -34.91 -115.90
CA SER A 55 23.04 -34.09 -115.32
C SER A 55 23.07 -34.12 -113.80
N TRP A 56 22.76 -32.98 -113.20
CA TRP A 56 22.56 -32.86 -111.76
C TRP A 56 21.24 -33.52 -111.36
N THR A 57 21.27 -34.29 -110.28
CA THR A 57 20.08 -34.81 -109.60
C THR A 57 20.19 -34.53 -108.11
N SER A 58 19.07 -34.61 -107.40
CA SER A 58 19.01 -34.45 -105.95
C SER A 58 18.18 -35.54 -105.29
N THR A 59 18.53 -35.88 -104.05
CA THR A 59 17.74 -36.73 -103.13
C THR A 59 17.77 -36.12 -101.73
N SER A 60 16.90 -36.57 -100.83
CA SER A 60 16.84 -36.08 -99.44
C SER A 60 16.81 -37.23 -98.44
N VAL A 61 17.46 -37.05 -97.28
CA VAL A 61 17.39 -37.96 -96.14
C VAL A 61 16.86 -37.20 -94.93
N SER A 62 15.81 -37.72 -94.29
CA SER A 62 15.25 -37.16 -93.07
C SER A 62 15.77 -37.90 -91.83
N ILE A 63 16.23 -37.14 -90.84
CA ILE A 63 16.78 -37.63 -89.56
C ILE A 63 15.89 -37.12 -88.43
N PRO A 64 15.14 -37.98 -87.72
CA PRO A 64 14.31 -37.57 -86.60
C PRO A 64 15.16 -37.20 -85.38
N GLU A 65 14.72 -36.21 -84.61
CA GLU A 65 15.28 -35.93 -83.28
C GLU A 65 14.63 -36.88 -82.26
N ILE A 66 15.45 -37.45 -81.36
CA ILE A 66 14.97 -38.22 -80.21
C ILE A 66 15.08 -37.28 -79.00
N PRO A 67 13.97 -36.78 -78.43
CA PRO A 67 14.04 -35.96 -77.22
C PRO A 67 14.62 -36.78 -76.05
N PRO A 68 15.31 -36.14 -75.09
CA PRO A 68 15.70 -36.82 -73.87
C PRO A 68 14.46 -37.40 -73.18
N ALA A 69 14.60 -38.62 -72.64
CA ALA A 69 13.54 -39.23 -71.85
C ALA A 69 13.43 -38.50 -70.49
N ASN A 70 12.21 -38.28 -70.02
CA ASN A 70 11.90 -37.71 -68.71
C ASN A 70 12.58 -38.53 -67.59
N SER A 71 13.09 -37.88 -66.55
CA SER A 71 13.59 -38.58 -65.36
C SER A 71 12.67 -38.36 -64.17
N ALA A 72 12.19 -39.44 -63.56
CA ALA A 72 11.29 -39.32 -62.40
C ALA A 72 11.93 -38.55 -61.23
N PRO A 73 11.14 -37.73 -60.49
CA PRO A 73 11.63 -36.91 -59.39
C PRO A 73 11.91 -37.74 -58.14
N SER A 74 12.49 -37.09 -57.12
CA SER A 74 12.80 -37.67 -55.82
C SER A 74 12.43 -36.74 -54.66
N ALA A 75 12.10 -37.34 -53.51
CA ALA A 75 11.84 -36.64 -52.26
C ALA A 75 12.87 -37.06 -51.22
N THR A 76 13.50 -36.08 -50.57
CA THR A 76 14.49 -36.28 -49.50
C THR A 76 14.12 -35.44 -48.28
N ASN A 77 14.80 -35.62 -47.14
CA ASN A 77 14.51 -34.92 -45.88
C ASN A 77 13.03 -34.98 -45.46
N VAL A 78 12.41 -36.15 -45.63
CA VAL A 78 10.99 -36.37 -45.36
C VAL A 78 10.78 -36.49 -43.85
N GLU A 79 10.25 -35.44 -43.23
CA GLU A 79 10.06 -35.36 -41.78
C GLU A 79 8.80 -34.57 -41.40
N ILE A 80 8.29 -34.84 -40.20
CA ILE A 80 7.25 -34.02 -39.57
C ILE A 80 7.96 -33.06 -38.62
N ASN A 81 7.57 -31.79 -38.62
CA ASN A 81 7.96 -30.83 -37.59
C ASN A 81 6.76 -30.59 -36.66
N PRO A 82 6.89 -30.79 -35.33
CA PRO A 82 8.06 -31.28 -34.58
C PRO A 82 8.26 -32.81 -34.63
N ASN A 83 9.47 -33.29 -34.34
CA ASN A 83 9.89 -34.71 -34.33
C ASN A 83 10.97 -34.93 -33.24
N PRO A 84 10.98 -36.03 -32.47
CA PRO A 84 10.10 -37.21 -32.56
C PRO A 84 8.79 -37.11 -31.79
N ASN A 85 8.60 -36.08 -30.99
CA ASN A 85 7.37 -35.86 -30.24
C ASN A 85 6.82 -34.47 -30.55
N ALA A 86 5.50 -34.36 -30.52
CA ALA A 86 4.80 -33.10 -30.53
C ALA A 86 4.05 -32.96 -29.20
N GLY A 87 4.18 -31.81 -28.54
CA GLY A 87 3.35 -31.48 -27.38
C GLY A 87 1.88 -31.33 -27.78
N VAL A 88 1.00 -31.40 -26.80
CA VAL A 88 -0.41 -31.04 -26.98
C VAL A 88 -0.50 -29.59 -27.48
N GLY A 89 -1.44 -29.29 -28.38
CA GLY A 89 -1.59 -27.94 -28.93
C GLY A 89 -0.63 -27.60 -30.09
N VAL A 90 0.29 -28.50 -30.47
CA VAL A 90 1.24 -28.27 -31.57
C VAL A 90 0.74 -28.90 -32.89
N ASP A 91 0.72 -28.09 -33.95
CA ASP A 91 0.42 -28.56 -35.31
C ASP A 91 1.57 -29.45 -35.85
N LEU A 92 1.21 -30.50 -36.58
CA LEU A 92 2.18 -31.33 -37.29
C LEU A 92 2.33 -30.81 -38.71
N VAL A 93 3.55 -30.49 -39.12
CA VAL A 93 3.84 -29.97 -40.47
C VAL A 93 4.72 -30.96 -41.24
N ALA A 94 4.23 -31.46 -42.37
CA ALA A 94 5.00 -32.27 -43.30
C ALA A 94 6.04 -31.42 -44.03
N GLN A 95 7.29 -31.86 -44.02
CA GLN A 95 8.41 -31.23 -44.70
C GLN A 95 9.17 -32.27 -45.54
N TYR A 96 9.58 -31.88 -46.73
CA TYR A 96 10.44 -32.65 -47.62
C TYR A 96 11.09 -31.72 -48.65
N THR A 97 12.17 -32.21 -49.25
CA THR A 97 12.87 -31.55 -50.36
C THR A 97 12.60 -32.32 -51.64
N TYR A 98 11.94 -31.66 -52.60
CA TYR A 98 11.79 -32.14 -53.97
C TYR A 98 13.07 -31.91 -54.78
N SER A 99 13.47 -32.91 -55.58
CA SER A 99 14.57 -32.78 -56.53
C SER A 99 14.30 -33.61 -57.77
N ASP A 100 14.58 -33.02 -58.93
CA ASP A 100 14.36 -33.61 -60.23
C ASP A 100 15.66 -33.56 -61.09
N PRO A 101 16.07 -34.66 -61.76
CA PRO A 101 17.33 -34.69 -62.52
C PRO A 101 17.38 -33.79 -63.76
N ASP A 102 16.26 -33.60 -64.45
CA ASP A 102 16.09 -32.77 -65.65
C ASP A 102 15.53 -31.38 -65.34
N GLY A 103 15.15 -31.13 -64.09
CA GLY A 103 14.80 -29.82 -63.57
C GLY A 103 13.31 -29.49 -63.71
N ASP A 104 12.46 -30.52 -63.85
CA ASP A 104 11.03 -30.34 -63.97
C ASP A 104 10.41 -29.87 -62.65
N PRO A 105 9.46 -28.92 -62.70
CA PRO A 105 8.86 -28.35 -61.50
C PRO A 105 7.95 -29.37 -60.82
N GLU A 106 7.94 -29.34 -59.49
CA GLU A 106 6.99 -30.14 -58.72
C GLU A 106 5.55 -29.76 -59.05
N THR A 107 4.75 -30.73 -59.46
CA THR A 107 3.32 -30.57 -59.67
C THR A 107 2.60 -31.84 -59.27
N GLY A 108 1.49 -31.75 -58.53
CA GLY A 108 0.64 -32.92 -58.24
C GLY A 108 1.25 -34.02 -57.35
N THR A 109 2.30 -33.71 -56.57
CA THR A 109 2.85 -34.60 -55.53
C THR A 109 1.76 -35.10 -54.59
N GLU A 110 1.77 -36.41 -54.34
CA GLU A 110 0.82 -37.03 -53.41
C GLU A 110 1.40 -37.04 -52.01
N ILE A 111 0.65 -36.49 -51.05
CA ILE A 111 0.94 -36.60 -49.61
C ILE A 111 -0.23 -37.36 -48.97
N ARG A 112 0.05 -38.39 -48.16
CA ARG A 112 -0.99 -39.06 -47.37
C ARG A 112 -0.53 -39.31 -45.94
N TRP A 113 -1.45 -39.12 -45.00
CA TRP A 113 -1.16 -39.25 -43.58
C TRP A 113 -1.58 -40.61 -43.04
N HIS A 114 -0.81 -41.11 -42.09
CA HIS A 114 -1.08 -42.32 -41.34
C HIS A 114 -1.24 -41.97 -39.86
N LYS A 115 -2.35 -42.41 -39.26
CA LYS A 115 -2.66 -42.27 -37.84
C LYS A 115 -2.65 -43.65 -37.19
N ASN A 116 -1.82 -43.84 -36.17
CA ASN A 116 -1.65 -45.11 -35.45
C ASN A 116 -1.35 -46.30 -36.39
N GLY A 117 -0.55 -46.04 -37.44
CA GLY A 117 -0.16 -47.03 -38.44
C GLY A 117 -1.18 -47.29 -39.54
N ALA A 118 -2.38 -46.70 -39.49
CA ALA A 118 -3.40 -46.82 -40.54
C ALA A 118 -3.46 -45.57 -41.41
N LEU A 119 -3.62 -45.76 -42.72
CA LEU A 119 -3.83 -44.67 -43.67
C LEU A 119 -5.12 -43.91 -43.32
N HIS A 120 -5.05 -42.58 -43.30
CA HIS A 120 -6.16 -41.70 -42.99
C HIS A 120 -6.50 -40.80 -44.18
N SER A 121 -7.30 -41.32 -45.12
CA SER A 121 -7.59 -40.68 -46.41
C SER A 121 -8.26 -39.30 -46.32
N GLY A 122 -8.87 -38.96 -45.18
CA GLY A 122 -9.44 -37.62 -44.95
C GLY A 122 -8.42 -36.48 -44.92
N PHE A 123 -7.12 -36.80 -44.87
CA PHE A 123 -6.02 -35.82 -44.85
C PHE A 123 -5.16 -35.85 -46.12
N ASP A 124 -5.59 -36.57 -47.15
CA ASP A 124 -4.84 -36.68 -48.40
C ASP A 124 -4.60 -35.29 -49.03
N GLY A 125 -3.36 -35.04 -49.43
CA GLY A 125 -2.90 -33.77 -50.00
C GLY A 125 -2.65 -32.65 -49.00
N ARG A 126 -2.92 -32.84 -47.70
CA ARG A 126 -2.63 -31.82 -46.68
C ARG A 126 -1.16 -31.84 -46.29
N THR A 127 -0.58 -30.65 -46.12
CA THR A 127 0.79 -30.48 -45.59
C THR A 127 0.82 -30.36 -44.07
N SER A 128 -0.33 -30.26 -43.42
CA SER A 128 -0.42 -30.10 -41.96
C SER A 128 -1.63 -30.81 -41.37
N ILE A 129 -1.43 -31.35 -40.16
CA ILE A 129 -2.49 -31.81 -39.26
C ILE A 129 -2.56 -30.81 -38.11
N TYR A 130 -3.74 -30.24 -37.88
CA TYR A 130 -3.88 -29.25 -36.82
C TYR A 130 -3.91 -29.92 -35.45
N ALA A 131 -3.45 -29.22 -34.41
CA ALA A 131 -3.46 -29.72 -33.04
C ALA A 131 -4.85 -30.14 -32.56
N SER A 132 -5.90 -29.44 -33.03
CA SER A 132 -7.31 -29.79 -32.76
C SER A 132 -7.76 -31.14 -33.36
N GLU A 133 -6.98 -31.71 -34.28
CA GLU A 133 -7.22 -32.99 -34.95
C GLU A 133 -6.40 -34.15 -34.32
N THR A 134 -5.57 -33.82 -33.32
CA THR A 134 -4.70 -34.77 -32.62
C THR A 134 -5.18 -35.01 -31.19
N SER A 135 -4.61 -36.03 -30.54
CA SER A 135 -4.85 -36.33 -29.13
C SER A 135 -3.65 -37.07 -28.56
N ILE A 136 -3.43 -36.95 -27.25
CA ILE A 136 -2.32 -37.59 -26.54
C ILE A 136 -2.24 -39.09 -26.87
N GLY A 137 -1.02 -39.59 -27.06
CA GLY A 137 -0.70 -40.98 -27.40
C GLY A 137 -0.87 -41.35 -28.87
N GLN A 138 -1.40 -40.47 -29.71
CA GLN A 138 -1.49 -40.72 -31.15
C GLN A 138 -0.12 -40.69 -31.81
N LYS A 139 0.06 -41.57 -32.79
CA LYS A 139 1.27 -41.69 -33.60
C LYS A 139 0.98 -41.29 -35.04
N TRP A 140 1.78 -40.40 -35.59
CA TRP A 140 1.59 -39.83 -36.91
C TRP A 140 2.83 -39.98 -37.78
N LYS A 141 2.62 -40.29 -39.05
CA LYS A 141 3.64 -40.24 -40.11
C LYS A 141 2.95 -39.92 -41.43
N PHE A 142 3.67 -39.39 -42.40
CA PHE A 142 3.14 -39.23 -43.75
C PHE A 142 3.99 -39.96 -44.79
N GLU A 143 3.36 -40.29 -45.90
CA GLU A 143 4.02 -40.73 -47.12
C GLU A 143 3.96 -39.61 -48.15
N VAL A 144 5.05 -39.43 -48.90
CA VAL A 144 5.12 -38.52 -50.03
C VAL A 144 5.57 -39.28 -51.28
N ARG A 145 4.85 -39.07 -52.39
CA ARG A 145 5.24 -39.56 -53.72
C ARG A 145 5.35 -38.34 -54.65
N PRO A 146 6.58 -37.85 -54.92
CA PRO A 146 6.79 -36.65 -55.71
C PRO A 146 6.35 -36.87 -57.16
N TYR A 147 5.85 -35.81 -57.80
CA TYR A 147 5.41 -35.82 -59.19
C TYR A 147 5.91 -34.55 -59.90
N ASP A 148 6.41 -34.71 -61.12
CA ASP A 148 7.01 -33.66 -61.96
C ASP A 148 6.04 -33.16 -63.06
N GLY A 149 4.84 -33.75 -63.13
CA GLY A 149 3.85 -33.50 -64.20
C GLY A 149 3.83 -34.55 -65.31
N THR A 150 4.78 -35.48 -65.32
CA THR A 150 4.92 -36.58 -66.28
C THR A 150 5.04 -37.93 -65.55
N ASP A 151 6.01 -38.08 -64.65
CA ASP A 151 6.36 -39.31 -63.93
C ASP A 151 6.30 -39.15 -62.41
N TYR A 152 5.87 -40.22 -61.73
CA TYR A 152 5.96 -40.31 -60.28
C TYR A 152 7.34 -40.83 -59.85
N GLY A 153 7.89 -40.17 -58.83
CA GLY A 153 9.05 -40.67 -58.10
C GLY A 153 8.72 -41.83 -57.16
N THR A 154 9.74 -42.26 -56.42
CA THR A 154 9.57 -43.30 -55.39
C THR A 154 8.82 -42.74 -54.17
N LEU A 155 7.94 -43.55 -53.58
CA LEU A 155 7.26 -43.22 -52.34
C LEU A 155 8.24 -43.28 -51.15
N VAL A 156 8.24 -42.25 -50.32
CA VAL A 156 9.10 -42.11 -49.13
C VAL A 156 8.23 -41.84 -47.90
N MET A 157 8.54 -42.49 -46.78
CA MET A 157 7.85 -42.33 -45.49
C MET A 157 8.64 -41.41 -44.57
N SER A 158 7.95 -40.56 -43.80
CA SER A 158 8.55 -39.87 -42.66
C SER A 158 8.80 -40.82 -41.48
N PRO A 159 9.70 -40.45 -40.54
CA PRO A 159 9.66 -40.98 -39.18
C PRO A 159 8.29 -40.78 -38.52
N GLU A 160 8.02 -41.58 -37.48
CA GLU A 160 6.80 -41.47 -36.67
C GLU A 160 6.98 -40.42 -35.58
N VAL A 161 5.98 -39.56 -35.43
CA VAL A 161 5.87 -38.57 -34.35
C VAL A 161 4.78 -38.97 -33.38
N THR A 162 5.06 -38.92 -32.08
CA THR A 162 4.06 -39.21 -31.03
C THR A 162 3.56 -37.90 -30.41
N ILE A 163 2.25 -37.78 -30.25
CA ILE A 163 1.66 -36.71 -29.44
C ILE A 163 1.84 -37.09 -27.97
N VAL A 164 2.58 -36.28 -27.23
CA VAL A 164 2.83 -36.50 -25.80
C VAL A 164 2.32 -35.28 -25.04
N ASP A 165 1.94 -35.54 -23.80
CA ASP A 165 1.90 -34.46 -22.83
C ASP A 165 3.32 -34.15 -22.39
N MET A 166 3.68 -32.86 -22.37
CA MET A 166 5.02 -32.43 -22.00
C MET A 166 5.05 -32.11 -20.51
N ASP A 167 6.25 -32.11 -19.97
CA ASP A 167 6.58 -31.64 -18.63
C ASP A 167 7.71 -30.64 -18.89
N SER A 168 7.31 -29.38 -19.08
CA SER A 168 8.14 -28.35 -19.69
C SER A 168 9.23 -27.82 -18.76
N ASP A 169 9.03 -27.87 -17.45
CA ASP A 169 10.01 -27.46 -16.44
C ASP A 169 10.62 -28.62 -15.64
N GLY A 170 10.05 -29.82 -15.73
CA GLY A 170 10.61 -31.05 -15.18
C GLY A 170 10.29 -31.30 -13.72
N ASP A 171 9.21 -30.71 -13.18
CA ASP A 171 8.81 -30.87 -11.78
C ASP A 171 8.02 -32.17 -11.51
N GLY A 172 7.53 -32.81 -12.58
CA GLY A 172 6.81 -34.07 -12.55
C GLY A 172 5.28 -33.96 -12.70
N VAL A 173 4.75 -32.74 -12.86
CA VAL A 173 3.38 -32.49 -13.32
C VAL A 173 3.43 -32.23 -14.83
N TYR A 174 2.41 -32.68 -15.56
CA TYR A 174 2.37 -32.45 -17.00
C TYR A 174 1.72 -31.11 -17.31
N ASP A 175 2.17 -30.43 -18.36
CA ASP A 175 1.72 -29.09 -18.77
C ASP A 175 0.18 -28.92 -18.85
N THR A 176 -0.58 -29.99 -19.07
CA THR A 176 -2.05 -29.92 -19.13
C THR A 176 -2.76 -29.96 -17.77
N GLU A 177 -2.07 -30.41 -16.72
CA GLU A 177 -2.55 -30.49 -15.34
C GLU A 177 -1.76 -29.56 -14.40
N ASP A 178 -0.78 -28.84 -14.94
CA ASP A 178 0.10 -27.92 -14.24
C ASP A 178 -0.41 -26.47 -14.40
N ALA A 179 -0.65 -25.79 -13.28
CA ALA A 179 -1.07 -24.40 -13.27
C ALA A 179 0.06 -23.44 -13.72
N PHE A 180 1.32 -23.84 -13.55
CA PHE A 180 2.51 -23.07 -13.92
C PHE A 180 3.52 -23.92 -14.73
N PRO A 181 3.22 -24.26 -16.00
CA PRO A 181 4.02 -25.17 -16.85
C PRO A 181 5.48 -24.77 -17.18
N THR A 182 6.00 -23.71 -16.56
CA THR A 182 7.35 -23.22 -16.78
C THR A 182 8.09 -22.86 -15.48
N ASP A 183 7.45 -23.01 -14.31
CA ASP A 183 8.06 -22.79 -13.01
C ASP A 183 8.19 -24.12 -12.25
N PRO A 184 9.38 -24.73 -12.19
CA PRO A 184 9.55 -26.05 -11.58
C PRO A 184 9.36 -26.08 -10.06
N ASN A 185 8.98 -24.96 -9.43
CA ASN A 185 8.68 -24.89 -8.00
C ASN A 185 7.18 -24.70 -7.72
N GLU A 186 6.33 -24.58 -8.73
CA GLU A 186 4.90 -24.34 -8.58
C GLU A 186 4.14 -25.21 -9.57
N ASP A 187 3.19 -26.03 -9.09
CA ASP A 187 2.33 -26.85 -9.95
C ASP A 187 0.83 -26.59 -9.72
N THR A 188 0.49 -26.00 -8.58
CA THR A 188 -0.87 -25.89 -8.05
C THR A 188 -1.18 -24.43 -7.72
N ASP A 189 -2.38 -23.99 -8.09
CA ASP A 189 -2.98 -22.69 -7.75
C ASP A 189 -4.40 -23.00 -7.21
N SER A 190 -4.49 -23.19 -5.90
CA SER A 190 -5.66 -23.78 -5.24
C SER A 190 -6.88 -22.85 -5.23
N ASP A 191 -6.70 -21.54 -5.28
CA ASP A 191 -7.79 -20.56 -5.29
C ASP A 191 -7.91 -19.74 -6.60
N GLY A 192 -6.93 -19.85 -7.49
CA GLY A 192 -6.97 -19.31 -8.85
C GLY A 192 -6.59 -17.85 -8.95
N ASP A 193 -5.81 -17.31 -8.02
CA ASP A 193 -5.36 -15.92 -8.04
C ASP A 193 -4.09 -15.66 -8.86
N GLY A 194 -3.42 -16.75 -9.28
CA GLY A 194 -2.22 -16.72 -10.11
C GLY A 194 -0.90 -16.70 -9.35
N VAL A 195 -0.90 -16.87 -8.03
CA VAL A 195 0.29 -17.21 -7.22
C VAL A 195 0.23 -18.71 -6.89
N GLY A 196 1.35 -19.41 -7.04
CA GLY A 196 1.38 -20.85 -6.77
C GLY A 196 1.36 -21.16 -5.27
N ASP A 197 0.76 -22.29 -4.89
CA ASP A 197 0.56 -22.71 -3.51
C ASP A 197 1.85 -22.74 -2.67
N ASN A 198 3.04 -22.91 -3.27
CA ASN A 198 4.30 -22.93 -2.51
C ASN A 198 4.84 -21.52 -2.21
N ALA A 199 4.48 -20.51 -3.02
CA ALA A 199 4.83 -19.11 -2.85
C ALA A 199 3.74 -18.29 -2.15
N ASP A 200 2.51 -18.78 -2.16
CA ASP A 200 1.36 -18.12 -1.56
C ASP A 200 1.30 -18.34 -0.03
N ALA A 201 1.21 -17.23 0.71
CA ALA A 201 1.01 -17.27 2.16
C ALA A 201 -0.40 -17.76 2.55
N PHE A 202 -1.40 -17.57 1.68
CA PHE A 202 -2.78 -18.00 1.88
C PHE A 202 -3.32 -18.78 0.66
N PRO A 203 -2.86 -20.03 0.41
CA PRO A 203 -3.20 -20.84 -0.78
C PRO A 203 -4.67 -21.19 -1.02
N THR A 204 -5.60 -20.66 -0.22
CA THR A 204 -7.04 -20.93 -0.36
C THR A 204 -7.89 -19.66 -0.32
N ASP A 205 -7.25 -18.50 -0.25
CA ASP A 205 -7.89 -17.18 -0.24
C ASP A 205 -7.33 -16.31 -1.37
N ALA A 206 -8.02 -16.34 -2.51
CA ALA A 206 -7.65 -15.57 -3.71
C ALA A 206 -7.62 -14.04 -3.54
N THR A 207 -7.89 -13.52 -2.33
CA THR A 207 -7.76 -12.10 -2.00
C THR A 207 -6.49 -11.76 -1.23
N GLU A 208 -5.71 -12.76 -0.81
CA GLU A 208 -4.49 -12.58 -0.01
C GLU A 208 -3.37 -13.47 -0.52
N THR A 209 -2.25 -12.88 -0.95
CA THR A 209 -1.09 -13.65 -1.47
C THR A 209 0.14 -13.55 -0.59
N SER A 210 0.14 -12.62 0.37
CA SER A 210 1.34 -12.23 1.13
C SER A 210 1.00 -11.90 2.57
N ASP A 211 1.94 -12.21 3.46
CA ASP A 211 1.91 -11.94 4.90
C ASP A 211 3.33 -11.48 5.28
N GLN A 212 3.58 -10.18 5.16
CA GLN A 212 4.93 -9.63 5.20
C GLN A 212 5.56 -9.71 6.60
N ASP A 213 4.78 -9.64 7.68
CA ASP A 213 5.28 -9.74 9.04
C ASP A 213 4.97 -11.08 9.75
N SER A 214 4.24 -11.96 9.07
CA SER A 214 3.94 -13.33 9.50
C SER A 214 3.05 -13.42 10.73
N ASP A 215 2.07 -12.52 10.84
CA ASP A 215 1.10 -12.52 11.94
C ASP A 215 -0.19 -13.31 11.65
N GLY A 216 -0.37 -13.72 10.39
CA GLY A 216 -1.47 -14.54 9.91
C GLY A 216 -2.66 -13.75 9.35
N VAL A 217 -2.58 -12.43 9.22
CA VAL A 217 -3.49 -11.60 8.42
C VAL A 217 -2.78 -11.24 7.12
N GLY A 218 -3.49 -11.35 5.99
CA GLY A 218 -2.90 -11.04 4.69
C GLY A 218 -2.74 -9.55 4.48
N ASP A 219 -1.68 -9.17 3.75
CA ASP A 219 -1.27 -7.78 3.51
C ASP A 219 -2.40 -6.88 2.94
N ASN A 220 -3.41 -7.45 2.25
CA ASN A 220 -4.53 -6.64 1.72
C ASN A 220 -5.60 -6.34 2.77
N ALA A 221 -5.77 -7.20 3.77
CA ALA A 221 -6.69 -7.04 4.89
C ALA A 221 -6.02 -6.37 6.11
N ASP A 222 -4.71 -6.48 6.23
CA ASP A 222 -3.93 -5.92 7.32
C ASP A 222 -3.73 -4.41 7.15
N VAL A 223 -4.16 -3.63 8.15
CA VAL A 223 -3.94 -2.18 8.20
C VAL A 223 -2.47 -1.84 8.47
N PHE A 224 -1.72 -2.72 9.15
CA PHE A 224 -0.32 -2.55 9.51
C PHE A 224 0.55 -3.74 9.03
N PRO A 225 0.72 -3.93 7.71
CA PRO A 225 1.37 -5.11 7.09
C PRO A 225 2.89 -5.24 7.33
N ASN A 226 3.44 -4.53 8.32
CA ASN A 226 4.83 -4.66 8.73
C ASN A 226 5.00 -4.71 10.26
N ASP A 227 3.91 -4.68 11.03
CA ASP A 227 3.92 -4.82 12.49
C ASP A 227 3.12 -6.05 12.92
N PRO A 228 3.78 -7.16 13.27
CA PRO A 228 3.09 -8.43 13.55
C PRO A 228 2.30 -8.43 14.87
N ASN A 229 2.18 -7.30 15.54
CA ASN A 229 1.37 -7.13 16.74
C ASN A 229 0.14 -6.26 16.49
N GLU A 230 -0.06 -5.72 15.29
CA GLU A 230 -1.19 -4.83 14.97
C GLU A 230 -1.78 -5.24 13.62
N THR A 231 -3.09 -5.47 13.56
CA THR A 231 -3.77 -5.85 12.31
C THR A 231 -4.97 -4.98 11.96
N THR A 232 -5.50 -4.29 12.97
CA THR A 232 -6.77 -3.57 12.92
C THR A 232 -6.56 -2.18 13.50
N ASP A 233 -7.23 -1.20 12.88
CA ASP A 233 -7.36 0.18 13.34
C ASP A 233 -8.86 0.52 13.29
N SER A 234 -9.54 0.34 14.42
CA SER A 234 -11.00 0.34 14.49
C SER A 234 -11.62 1.74 14.32
N ASP A 235 -10.89 2.81 14.60
CA ASP A 235 -11.35 4.20 14.44
C ASP A 235 -10.57 5.04 13.40
N GLU A 236 -9.60 4.42 12.72
CA GLU A 236 -8.84 4.96 11.60
C GLU A 236 -7.94 6.15 11.97
N ASP A 237 -7.38 6.15 13.18
CA ASP A 237 -6.51 7.23 13.67
C ASP A 237 -5.01 6.99 13.44
N GLY A 238 -4.65 5.77 13.04
CA GLY A 238 -3.29 5.36 12.70
C GLY A 238 -2.53 4.68 13.83
N VAL A 239 -3.13 4.44 15.00
CA VAL A 239 -2.62 3.56 16.05
C VAL A 239 -3.40 2.24 16.03
N GLY A 240 -2.70 1.11 16.04
CA GLY A 240 -3.36 -0.18 16.01
C GLY A 240 -4.10 -0.51 17.32
N ASP A 241 -5.19 -1.27 17.20
CA ASP A 241 -6.10 -1.59 18.31
C ASP A 241 -5.40 -2.22 19.54
N ASN A 242 -4.28 -2.93 19.37
CA ASN A 242 -3.57 -3.55 20.50
C ASN A 242 -2.66 -2.55 21.24
N GLY A 243 -2.22 -1.49 20.56
CA GLY A 243 -1.36 -0.42 21.06
C GLY A 243 -2.12 0.82 21.49
N ASP A 244 -3.40 0.92 21.11
CA ASP A 244 -4.28 2.03 21.44
C ASP A 244 -5.01 1.81 22.78
N ALA A 245 -4.92 2.81 23.67
CA ALA A 245 -5.67 2.83 24.93
C ALA A 245 -7.18 3.05 24.71
N PHE A 246 -7.57 3.67 23.59
CA PHE A 246 -8.96 3.94 23.21
C PHE A 246 -9.27 3.54 21.75
N PRO A 247 -9.30 2.23 21.41
CA PRO A 247 -9.43 1.71 20.04
C PRO A 247 -10.72 2.06 19.26
N ASN A 248 -11.58 2.94 19.79
CA ASN A 248 -12.83 3.34 19.13
C ASN A 248 -13.05 4.86 19.23
N ASP A 249 -12.04 5.62 19.65
CA ASP A 249 -12.05 7.09 19.74
C ASP A 249 -10.78 7.68 19.09
N ALA A 250 -10.88 7.98 17.79
CA ALA A 250 -9.81 8.57 16.99
C ALA A 250 -9.26 9.94 17.48
N THR A 251 -9.77 10.47 18.58
CA THR A 251 -9.25 11.68 19.22
C THR A 251 -8.31 11.41 20.39
N GLU A 252 -8.18 10.16 20.84
CA GLU A 252 -7.37 9.74 21.98
C GLU A 252 -6.66 8.41 21.70
N THR A 253 -5.33 8.37 21.87
CA THR A 253 -4.56 7.13 21.65
C THR A 253 -3.81 6.62 22.88
N THR A 254 -3.63 7.50 23.87
CA THR A 254 -2.72 7.28 24.98
C THR A 254 -3.38 7.68 26.29
N ASP A 255 -3.30 6.79 27.28
CA ASP A 255 -3.66 7.01 28.68
C ASP A 255 -2.41 6.72 29.51
N THR A 256 -1.69 7.77 29.91
CA THR A 256 -0.35 7.62 30.48
C THR A 256 -0.38 7.10 31.92
N ASP A 257 -1.39 7.47 32.70
CA ASP A 257 -1.51 7.13 34.11
C ASP A 257 -2.61 6.09 34.40
N GLY A 258 -3.45 5.78 33.42
CA GLY A 258 -4.39 4.67 33.45
C GLY A 258 -5.70 5.00 34.16
N ASP A 259 -6.10 6.27 34.21
CA ASP A 259 -7.34 6.69 34.86
C ASP A 259 -8.59 6.62 33.98
N GLY A 260 -8.38 6.36 32.67
CA GLY A 260 -9.43 6.19 31.69
C GLY A 260 -9.85 7.47 30.95
N VAL A 261 -9.16 8.60 31.15
CA VAL A 261 -9.28 9.79 30.31
C VAL A 261 -8.03 9.88 29.41
N GLY A 262 -8.24 10.07 28.11
CA GLY A 262 -7.12 10.16 27.18
C GLY A 262 -6.31 11.44 27.38
N ASN A 263 -5.00 11.35 27.14
CA ASN A 263 -4.06 12.45 27.36
C ASN A 263 -4.45 13.79 26.67
N ASN A 264 -5.23 13.78 25.58
CA ASN A 264 -5.63 15.03 24.90
C ASN A 264 -6.81 15.72 25.61
N ALA A 265 -7.65 14.97 26.32
CA ALA A 265 -8.77 15.45 27.12
C ALA A 265 -8.42 15.65 28.60
N ASP A 266 -7.38 14.99 29.08
CA ASP A 266 -6.94 15.04 30.47
C ASP A 266 -6.11 16.31 30.76
N ALA A 267 -6.55 17.09 31.77
CA ALA A 267 -5.82 18.26 32.25
C ALA A 267 -4.54 17.89 33.01
N PHE A 268 -4.46 16.67 33.57
CA PHE A 268 -3.32 16.15 34.33
C PHE A 268 -2.87 14.75 33.85
N PRO A 269 -2.30 14.61 32.63
CA PRO A 269 -1.96 13.32 31.98
C PRO A 269 -0.94 12.42 32.67
N ILE A 270 -0.56 12.65 33.92
CA ILE A 270 0.38 11.83 34.69
C ILE A 270 -0.06 11.63 36.14
N ASP A 271 -1.20 12.19 36.56
CA ASP A 271 -1.78 12.01 37.89
C ASP A 271 -3.14 11.29 37.79
N PRO A 272 -3.18 9.97 38.08
CA PRO A 272 -4.38 9.17 37.88
C PRO A 272 -5.52 9.47 38.86
N ASN A 273 -5.39 10.51 39.69
CA ASN A 273 -6.42 10.98 40.61
C ASN A 273 -7.02 12.32 40.18
N GLU A 274 -6.55 12.95 39.11
CA GLU A 274 -7.02 14.25 38.64
C GLU A 274 -7.18 14.23 37.12
N THR A 275 -8.36 14.59 36.61
CA THR A 275 -8.63 14.62 35.16
C THR A 275 -9.10 15.96 34.64
N THR A 276 -9.64 16.79 35.54
CA THR A 276 -10.36 18.01 35.21
C THR A 276 -9.81 19.16 36.05
N ASP A 277 -9.63 20.31 35.41
CA ASP A 277 -9.29 21.60 36.02
C ASP A 277 -10.33 22.60 35.52
N THR A 278 -11.42 22.74 36.26
CA THR A 278 -12.62 23.43 35.79
C THR A 278 -12.41 24.94 35.65
N ASP A 279 -11.56 25.56 36.47
CA ASP A 279 -11.28 27.00 36.43
C ASP A 279 -9.90 27.38 35.89
N GLY A 280 -9.01 26.41 35.67
CA GLY A 280 -7.75 26.56 34.96
C GLY A 280 -6.62 27.10 35.82
N ASP A 281 -6.65 26.88 37.14
CA ASP A 281 -5.62 27.37 38.07
C ASP A 281 -4.45 26.39 38.30
N GLY A 282 -4.59 25.17 37.79
CA GLY A 282 -3.58 24.12 37.84
C GLY A 282 -3.66 23.19 39.06
N VAL A 283 -4.72 23.28 39.88
CA VAL A 283 -5.09 22.25 40.86
C VAL A 283 -6.29 21.48 40.29
N GLY A 284 -6.23 20.15 40.34
CA GLY A 284 -7.33 19.33 39.82
C GLY A 284 -8.56 19.39 40.71
N ASP A 285 -9.74 19.27 40.10
CA ASP A 285 -11.04 19.38 40.77
C ASP A 285 -11.20 18.44 41.99
N ASN A 286 -10.50 17.30 42.07
CA ASN A 286 -10.60 16.41 43.23
C ASN A 286 -9.73 16.87 44.42
N GLY A 287 -8.68 17.66 44.14
CA GLY A 287 -7.73 18.22 45.10
C GLY A 287 -8.01 19.67 45.45
N ASP A 288 -8.88 20.34 44.70
CA ASP A 288 -9.25 21.73 44.87
C ASP A 288 -10.46 21.90 45.82
N ALA A 289 -10.30 22.72 46.86
CA ALA A 289 -11.39 23.09 47.75
C ALA A 289 -12.44 23.99 47.07
N PHE A 290 -12.06 24.74 46.03
CA PHE A 290 -12.91 25.64 45.26
C PHE A 290 -12.77 25.44 43.73
N PRO A 291 -13.23 24.30 43.15
CA PRO A 291 -13.03 23.92 41.74
C PRO A 291 -13.61 24.85 40.65
N THR A 292 -14.12 26.02 41.01
CA THR A 292 -14.72 26.98 40.07
C THR A 292 -14.23 28.41 40.31
N ASP A 293 -13.29 28.60 41.24
CA ASP A 293 -12.69 29.88 41.59
C ASP A 293 -11.16 29.77 41.53
N ALA A 294 -10.60 30.09 40.36
CA ALA A 294 -9.16 30.05 40.08
C ALA A 294 -8.27 30.97 40.96
N THR A 295 -8.85 31.65 41.95
CA THR A 295 -8.12 32.45 42.93
C THR A 295 -7.98 31.77 44.30
N GLU A 296 -8.65 30.64 44.53
CA GLU A 296 -8.66 29.92 45.80
C GLU A 296 -8.52 28.41 45.57
N THR A 297 -7.56 27.74 46.23
CA THR A 297 -7.34 26.28 46.08
C THR A 297 -7.37 25.49 47.38
N VAL A 298 -7.16 26.18 48.50
CA VAL A 298 -6.99 25.58 49.82
C VAL A 298 -7.93 26.27 50.78
N ASP A 299 -8.60 25.48 51.62
CA ASP A 299 -9.39 25.91 52.76
C ASP A 299 -8.85 25.15 53.98
N THR A 300 -7.89 25.74 54.68
CA THR A 300 -7.10 25.04 55.69
C THR A 300 -7.92 24.68 56.93
N ASP A 301 -8.94 25.46 57.28
CA ASP A 301 -9.78 25.23 58.46
C ASP A 301 -11.23 24.81 58.14
N ALA A 302 -11.58 24.75 56.86
CA ALA A 302 -12.84 24.26 56.32
C ALA A 302 -14.06 25.13 56.66
N ASP A 303 -13.89 26.45 56.69
CA ASP A 303 -14.97 27.40 56.95
C ASP A 303 -15.69 27.92 55.69
N GLY A 304 -15.15 27.60 54.52
CA GLY A 304 -15.71 27.94 53.21
C GLY A 304 -15.20 29.24 52.61
N VAL A 305 -14.21 29.91 53.23
CA VAL A 305 -13.44 30.99 52.61
C VAL A 305 -12.03 30.46 52.30
N GLY A 306 -11.57 30.65 51.07
CA GLY A 306 -10.25 30.17 50.68
C GLY A 306 -9.12 30.93 51.37
N ASP A 307 -7.99 30.25 51.60
CA ASP A 307 -6.83 30.76 52.32
C ASP A 307 -6.27 32.09 51.76
N ASN A 308 -6.50 32.43 50.48
CA ASN A 308 -6.04 33.71 49.92
C ASN A 308 -6.98 34.89 50.26
N ALA A 309 -8.27 34.61 50.48
CA ALA A 309 -9.29 35.59 50.88
C ALA A 309 -9.49 35.64 52.39
N ASP A 310 -9.16 34.57 53.11
CA ASP A 310 -9.30 34.46 54.55
C ASP A 310 -8.16 35.19 55.30
N VAL A 311 -8.52 36.14 56.15
CA VAL A 311 -7.55 36.86 57.01
C VAL A 311 -7.03 35.95 58.14
N PHE A 312 -7.78 34.92 58.52
CA PHE A 312 -7.41 33.94 59.54
C PHE A 312 -7.50 32.47 59.07
N PRO A 313 -6.65 32.02 58.11
CA PRO A 313 -6.73 30.69 57.44
C PRO A 313 -6.64 29.43 58.31
N THR A 314 -6.61 29.55 59.63
CA THR A 314 -6.50 28.41 60.56
C THR A 314 -7.52 28.47 61.68
N ASN A 315 -8.43 29.44 61.64
CA ASN A 315 -9.49 29.66 62.61
C ASN A 315 -10.86 29.78 61.93
N ALA A 316 -11.54 28.64 61.79
CA ALA A 316 -12.84 28.52 61.13
C ALA A 316 -14.01 29.32 61.73
N SER A 317 -13.75 30.15 62.75
CA SER A 317 -14.73 31.06 63.35
C SER A 317 -14.51 32.52 62.94
N GLU A 318 -13.44 32.85 62.23
CA GLU A 318 -13.07 34.23 61.87
C GLU A 318 -12.55 34.26 60.44
N THR A 319 -13.10 35.15 59.59
CA THR A 319 -12.66 35.29 58.18
C THR A 319 -12.28 36.71 57.78
N VAL A 320 -12.76 37.69 58.55
CA VAL A 320 -12.64 39.12 58.24
C VAL A 320 -12.08 39.83 59.46
N ASP A 321 -11.18 40.77 59.21
CA ASP A 321 -10.65 41.74 60.17
C ASP A 321 -10.86 43.13 59.55
N THR A 322 -11.99 43.75 59.87
CA THR A 322 -12.46 44.95 59.16
C THR A 322 -11.60 46.17 59.47
N ASP A 323 -10.96 46.25 60.64
CA ASP A 323 -10.11 47.38 61.02
C ASP A 323 -8.61 47.09 61.10
N GLY A 324 -8.22 45.82 60.98
CA GLY A 324 -6.84 45.37 60.86
C GLY A 324 -6.09 45.30 62.19
N ASP A 325 -6.78 45.12 63.31
CA ASP A 325 -6.17 45.07 64.64
C ASP A 325 -5.70 43.66 65.05
N GLY A 326 -6.06 42.64 64.27
CA GLY A 326 -5.67 41.25 64.45
C GLY A 326 -6.63 40.40 65.27
N LEU A 327 -7.79 40.95 65.68
CA LEU A 327 -8.93 40.18 66.19
C LEU A 327 -9.99 40.07 65.09
N GLY A 328 -10.53 38.88 64.87
CA GLY A 328 -11.57 38.69 63.84
C GLY A 328 -12.89 39.33 64.24
N ASP A 329 -13.65 39.80 63.24
CA ASP A 329 -14.92 40.51 63.40
C ASP A 329 -15.97 39.77 64.26
N ASN A 330 -15.93 38.43 64.36
CA ASN A 330 -16.88 37.68 65.20
C ASN A 330 -16.47 37.64 66.68
N ALA A 331 -15.19 37.83 66.99
CA ALA A 331 -14.64 37.90 68.34
C ALA A 331 -14.45 39.35 68.82
N ASP A 332 -14.43 40.32 67.91
CA ASP A 332 -14.27 41.73 68.20
C ASP A 332 -15.62 42.41 68.52
N GLU A 333 -15.73 43.02 69.69
CA GLU A 333 -16.91 43.80 70.09
C GLU A 333 -16.96 45.19 69.42
N PHE A 334 -15.85 45.66 68.84
CA PHE A 334 -15.75 46.88 68.03
C PHE A 334 -15.07 46.68 66.65
N PRO A 335 -15.66 45.91 65.71
CA PRO A 335 -15.05 45.50 64.42
C PRO A 335 -14.61 46.60 63.43
N THR A 336 -14.72 47.87 63.79
CA THR A 336 -14.36 48.99 62.91
C THR A 336 -13.44 50.01 63.59
N ASN A 337 -13.02 49.73 64.83
CA ASN A 337 -12.19 50.60 65.64
C ASN A 337 -10.94 49.85 66.13
N PRO A 338 -9.79 50.01 65.46
CA PRO A 338 -8.60 49.19 65.70
C PRO A 338 -7.87 49.51 67.03
N ALA A 339 -8.49 50.33 67.89
CA ALA A 339 -8.00 50.67 69.21
C ALA A 339 -8.76 49.94 70.32
N GLU A 340 -9.91 49.32 70.03
CA GLU A 340 -10.79 48.69 71.02
C GLU A 340 -11.20 47.31 70.53
N THR A 341 -11.13 46.30 71.39
CA THR A 341 -11.54 44.92 71.04
C THR A 341 -12.61 44.32 71.96
N LYS A 342 -12.86 44.98 73.10
CA LYS A 342 -13.62 44.43 74.22
C LYS A 342 -14.29 45.52 75.02
N ASP A 343 -15.49 45.25 75.50
CA ASP A 343 -16.35 46.07 76.33
C ASP A 343 -16.84 45.19 77.51
N THR A 344 -16.08 45.20 78.59
CA THR A 344 -16.27 44.23 79.69
C THR A 344 -17.58 44.41 80.45
N ASP A 345 -18.11 45.63 80.54
CA ASP A 345 -19.36 45.93 81.25
C ASP A 345 -20.52 46.33 80.33
N VAL A 346 -20.27 46.41 79.02
CA VAL A 346 -21.24 46.55 77.95
C VAL A 346 -21.93 47.93 77.97
N ASP A 347 -21.15 48.98 78.23
CA ASP A 347 -21.63 50.36 78.25
C ASP A 347 -21.42 51.13 76.93
N GLY A 348 -20.68 50.54 76.00
CA GLY A 348 -20.41 51.06 74.67
C GLY A 348 -19.08 51.80 74.52
N VAL A 349 -18.28 51.92 75.59
CA VAL A 349 -16.89 52.39 75.54
C VAL A 349 -15.96 51.19 75.69
N GLY A 350 -15.00 51.04 74.77
CA GLY A 350 -14.08 49.91 74.85
C GLY A 350 -13.13 50.00 76.05
N ASP A 351 -12.72 48.84 76.56
CA ASP A 351 -11.87 48.65 77.75
C ASP A 351 -10.58 49.51 77.71
N ASN A 352 -10.04 49.86 76.53
CA ASN A 352 -8.81 50.68 76.45
C ASN A 352 -9.10 52.19 76.56
N ALA A 353 -10.29 52.64 76.17
CA ALA A 353 -10.74 54.02 76.29
C ALA A 353 -11.47 54.28 77.61
N ASP A 354 -12.03 53.24 78.23
CA ASP A 354 -12.77 53.32 79.48
C ASP A 354 -11.83 53.40 80.70
N VAL A 355 -12.03 54.43 81.54
CA VAL A 355 -11.29 54.58 82.80
C VAL A 355 -11.78 53.59 83.88
N PHE A 356 -13.04 53.13 83.79
CA PHE A 356 -13.64 52.15 84.69
C PHE A 356 -14.25 50.95 83.93
N PRO A 357 -13.43 50.07 83.31
CA PRO A 357 -13.87 48.95 82.44
C PRO A 357 -14.72 47.84 83.07
N THR A 358 -15.28 48.03 84.25
CA THR A 358 -16.13 47.04 84.92
C THR A 358 -17.37 47.66 85.58
N ASP A 359 -17.56 48.97 85.46
CA ASP A 359 -18.73 49.70 85.94
C ASP A 359 -19.41 50.45 84.80
N ALA A 360 -20.45 49.83 84.23
CA ALA A 360 -21.21 50.35 83.09
C ALA A 360 -21.93 51.70 83.32
N ASN A 361 -21.76 52.34 84.49
CA ASN A 361 -22.28 53.67 84.77
C ASN A 361 -21.19 54.75 84.73
N GLU A 362 -19.92 54.41 84.57
CA GLU A 362 -18.79 55.34 84.63
C GLU A 362 -17.78 55.05 83.52
N THR A 363 -17.53 56.02 82.62
CA THR A 363 -16.57 55.83 81.52
C THR A 363 -15.33 56.72 81.62
N ALA A 364 -15.42 57.79 82.41
CA ALA A 364 -14.47 58.90 82.42
C ALA A 364 -14.21 59.40 83.85
N ASP A 365 -12.99 59.85 84.07
CA ASP A 365 -12.51 60.48 85.30
C ASP A 365 -11.74 61.74 84.89
N SER A 366 -12.45 62.86 84.83
CA SER A 366 -11.98 64.08 84.19
C SER A 366 -10.87 64.79 84.98
N ASP A 367 -10.73 64.51 86.28
CA ASP A 367 -9.66 65.06 87.14
C ASP A 367 -8.71 64.02 87.73
N SER A 368 -8.96 62.73 87.47
CA SER A 368 -8.14 61.59 87.86
C SER A 368 -8.07 61.33 89.37
N ASP A 369 -9.15 61.59 90.09
CA ASP A 369 -9.26 61.35 91.55
C ASP A 369 -9.68 59.91 91.92
N GLY A 370 -10.16 59.14 90.94
CA GLY A 370 -10.60 57.76 91.08
C GLY A 370 -12.10 57.57 91.31
N VAL A 371 -12.91 58.63 91.27
CA VAL A 371 -14.38 58.60 91.21
C VAL A 371 -14.81 58.95 89.79
N GLY A 372 -15.75 58.19 89.23
CA GLY A 372 -16.22 58.45 87.87
C GLY A 372 -17.09 59.69 87.77
N ASP A 373 -17.01 60.39 86.63
CA ASP A 373 -17.67 61.66 86.36
C ASP A 373 -19.20 61.64 86.61
N ASN A 374 -19.90 60.51 86.47
CA ASN A 374 -21.36 60.43 86.68
C ASN A 374 -21.73 60.29 88.17
N GLY A 375 -20.83 59.73 88.98
CA GLY A 375 -20.95 59.53 90.42
C GLY A 375 -20.31 60.66 91.23
N ASP A 376 -19.48 61.47 90.58
CA ASP A 376 -18.78 62.61 91.15
C ASP A 376 -19.63 63.90 91.11
N LEU A 377 -19.86 64.52 92.27
CA LEU A 377 -20.53 65.83 92.36
C LEU A 377 -19.64 67.01 91.95
N TYR A 378 -18.32 66.80 91.89
CA TYR A 378 -17.29 67.76 91.50
C TYR A 378 -16.30 67.20 90.44
N PRO A 379 -16.73 66.80 89.22
CA PRO A 379 -15.93 66.06 88.22
C PRO A 379 -14.65 66.72 87.66
N LEU A 380 -14.27 67.90 88.14
CA LEU A 380 -13.09 68.64 87.68
C LEU A 380 -12.19 69.08 88.86
N ASP A 381 -12.54 68.72 90.09
CA ASP A 381 -11.78 69.03 91.30
C ASP A 381 -11.26 67.73 91.95
N PRO A 382 -9.97 67.38 91.74
CA PRO A 382 -9.44 66.10 92.19
C PRO A 382 -9.25 65.99 93.71
N SER A 383 -9.75 66.97 94.46
CA SER A 383 -9.77 66.96 95.92
C SER A 383 -11.16 66.78 96.52
N GLU A 384 -12.21 66.72 95.71
CA GLU A 384 -13.60 66.60 96.16
C GLU A 384 -14.39 65.67 95.26
N SER A 385 -15.23 64.81 95.86
CA SER A 385 -16.14 63.97 95.07
C SER A 385 -17.55 63.78 95.64
N ALA A 386 -17.78 64.23 96.87
CA ALA A 386 -19.06 64.11 97.56
C ALA A 386 -19.45 65.42 98.25
N ASP A 387 -20.75 65.63 98.41
CA ASP A 387 -21.38 66.70 99.17
C ASP A 387 -22.56 66.05 99.90
N SER A 388 -22.28 65.57 101.10
CA SER A 388 -23.15 64.67 101.86
C SER A 388 -24.40 65.35 102.41
N ASP A 389 -24.41 66.68 102.52
CA ASP A 389 -25.56 67.46 102.99
C ASP A 389 -26.18 68.39 101.91
N GLY A 390 -25.51 68.53 100.77
CA GLY A 390 -26.01 69.19 99.57
C GLY A 390 -25.92 70.72 99.63
N ASP A 391 -25.00 71.28 100.41
CA ASP A 391 -24.87 72.73 100.62
C ASP A 391 -23.94 73.44 99.61
N GLY A 392 -23.24 72.66 98.78
CA GLY A 392 -22.38 73.12 97.71
C GLY A 392 -20.91 73.32 98.09
N VAL A 393 -20.47 72.91 99.29
CA VAL A 393 -19.06 72.69 99.63
C VAL A 393 -18.79 71.18 99.68
N GLY A 394 -17.71 70.72 99.06
CA GLY A 394 -17.38 69.29 99.07
C GLY A 394 -16.94 68.79 100.45
N ASP A 395 -17.19 67.51 100.73
CA ASP A 395 -16.98 66.86 102.02
C ASP A 395 -15.53 66.99 102.55
N ASN A 396 -14.51 67.12 101.70
CA ASN A 396 -13.10 67.24 102.14
C ASN A 396 -12.72 68.67 102.56
N ALA A 397 -13.40 69.67 102.01
CA ALA A 397 -13.24 71.10 102.29
C ALA A 397 -14.23 71.58 103.35
N ASP A 398 -15.31 70.83 103.56
CA ASP A 398 -16.30 71.08 104.59
C ASP A 398 -15.82 70.57 105.97
N VAL A 399 -15.84 71.47 106.96
CA VAL A 399 -15.53 71.12 108.36
C VAL A 399 -16.67 70.32 108.99
N PHE A 400 -17.91 70.46 108.49
CA PHE A 400 -19.10 69.77 108.97
C PHE A 400 -19.89 69.09 107.82
N PRO A 401 -19.35 68.01 107.20
CA PRO A 401 -19.89 67.38 105.97
C PRO A 401 -21.28 66.73 106.07
N THR A 402 -22.04 66.97 107.13
CA THR A 402 -23.38 66.40 107.32
C THR A 402 -24.39 67.43 107.84
N ASP A 403 -24.00 68.71 107.91
CA ASP A 403 -24.82 69.84 108.36
C ASP A 403 -24.82 70.96 107.31
N ALA A 404 -25.83 70.94 106.44
CA ALA A 404 -26.01 71.89 105.34
C ALA A 404 -26.17 73.37 105.74
N THR A 405 -26.04 73.70 107.02
CA THR A 405 -26.10 75.06 107.53
C THR A 405 -24.75 75.65 107.92
N GLU A 406 -23.67 74.86 107.95
CA GLU A 406 -22.36 75.28 108.40
C GLU A 406 -21.21 74.61 107.64
N THR A 407 -20.41 75.39 106.90
CA THR A 407 -19.27 74.86 106.11
C THR A 407 -17.89 75.17 106.69
N LEU A 408 -17.83 76.07 107.66
CA LEU A 408 -16.60 76.57 108.28
C LEU A 408 -16.83 76.80 109.77
N ASP A 409 -15.91 76.29 110.58
CA ASP A 409 -15.88 76.56 112.02
C ASP A 409 -15.69 78.07 112.27
N SER A 410 -16.82 78.75 112.53
CA SER A 410 -16.86 80.20 112.70
C SER A 410 -16.76 80.65 114.15
N ASP A 411 -16.85 79.74 115.12
CA ASP A 411 -16.86 80.03 116.55
C ASP A 411 -15.78 79.31 117.38
N SER A 412 -15.02 78.39 116.78
CA SER A 412 -13.81 77.73 117.28
C SER A 412 -13.99 76.98 118.60
N ASP A 413 -15.10 76.26 118.76
CA ASP A 413 -15.50 75.62 120.02
C ASP A 413 -15.13 74.12 120.22
#